data_AF-A0AAU8MP66-F1
#
_entry.id   AF-A0AAU8MP66-F1
#
_cell.length_a   1.000
_cell.length_b   1.000
_cell.length_c   1.000
_cell.angle_alpha   90.00
_cell.angle_beta   90.00
_cell.angle_gamma   90.00
#
_symmetry.space_group_name_H-M   'P 1'
#
loop_
_entity.id
_entity.type
_entity.pdbx_description
1 polymer ?
#
loop_
_entity_poly.entity_id
_entity_poly.type
_entity_poly.pdbx_seq_one_letter_code
_entity_poly.pdbx_strand_id
1 'polypeptide(L)'
;MQLFDIAVGRCRAIEGGTVTIGLDSAIVSRLVPGYPWRMSGTSVLRLSQRLCSKRFPLEPGRETFLQREELMRNPSASLDLLGDGNFVPVRLRALSDGEEPQIVKPATKTPRSNLPQSRRS
;
A
#
# COMPACT_ATOMS: atom_id res chain seq x y z
N MET A 1 14.42 -16.80 9.81
CA MET A 1 13.77 -15.58 9.30
C MET A 1 13.27 -14.78 10.49
N GLN A 2 13.74 -13.55 10.67
CA GLN A 2 13.25 -12.68 11.75
C GLN A 2 11.83 -12.22 11.43
N LEU A 3 10.91 -12.50 12.35
CA LEU A 3 9.56 -11.95 12.33
C LEU A 3 9.63 -10.47 12.75
N PHE A 4 9.41 -9.56 11.81
CA PHE A 4 9.30 -8.13 12.10
C PHE A 4 7.90 -7.62 11.76
N ASP A 5 7.39 -6.71 12.58
CA ASP A 5 6.14 -6.02 12.31
C ASP A 5 6.40 -4.78 11.46
N ILE A 6 5.41 -4.40 10.65
CA ILE A 6 5.53 -3.32 9.69
C ILE A 6 4.85 -2.07 10.25
N ALA A 7 5.62 -1.02 10.50
CA ALA A 7 5.10 0.31 10.83
C ALA A 7 4.33 0.86 9.63
N VAL A 8 3.11 1.36 9.84
CA VAL A 8 2.24 1.83 8.76
C VAL A 8 1.77 3.28 8.89
N GLY A 9 2.04 3.92 10.04
CA GLY A 9 1.56 5.26 10.36
C GLY A 9 0.70 5.29 11.62
N ARG A 10 0.01 6.41 11.83
CA ARG A 10 -0.59 6.76 13.12
C ARG A 10 -2.03 6.26 13.27
N CYS A 11 -2.34 5.58 14.37
CA CYS A 11 -3.71 5.20 14.72
C CYS A 11 -4.55 6.45 14.96
N ARG A 12 -5.69 6.55 14.26
CA ARG A 12 -6.67 7.64 14.42
C ARG A 12 -7.82 7.23 15.33
N ALA A 13 -8.35 6.02 15.14
CA ALA A 13 -9.50 5.52 15.89
C ALA A 13 -9.53 3.99 15.89
N ILE A 14 -10.18 3.42 16.91
CA ILE A 14 -10.43 1.98 17.07
C ILE A 14 -11.90 1.82 17.41
N GLU A 15 -12.68 1.21 16.51
CA GLU A 15 -14.14 1.12 16.63
C GLU A 15 -14.63 -0.24 16.11
N GLY A 16 -15.38 -0.99 16.92
CA GLY A 16 -16.01 -2.23 16.48
C GLY A 16 -15.05 -3.29 15.90
N GLY A 17 -13.80 -3.34 16.37
CA GLY A 17 -12.75 -4.24 15.84
C GLY A 17 -12.12 -3.77 14.52
N THR A 18 -12.45 -2.56 14.07
CA THR A 18 -11.83 -1.87 12.93
C THR A 18 -10.90 -0.79 13.44
N VAL A 19 -9.73 -0.69 12.81
CA VAL A 19 -8.71 0.31 13.10
C VAL A 19 -8.64 1.27 11.94
N THR A 20 -8.69 2.57 12.24
CA THR A 20 -8.49 3.64 11.27
C THR A 20 -7.10 4.22 11.46
N ILE A 21 -6.29 4.24 10.41
CA ILE A 21 -4.87 4.60 10.45
C ILE A 21 -4.62 5.71 9.44
N GLY A 22 -3.98 6.81 9.86
CA GLY A 22 -3.42 7.79 8.95
C GLY A 22 -2.10 7.27 8.40
N LEU A 23 -2.02 7.07 7.09
CA LEU A 23 -0.87 6.42 6.47
C LEU A 23 0.31 7.36 6.27
N ASP A 24 1.49 6.76 6.42
CA ASP A 24 2.76 7.36 6.00
C ASP A 24 2.93 7.30 4.48
N SER A 25 3.69 8.26 3.95
CA SER A 25 3.96 8.42 2.51
C SER A 25 4.52 7.16 1.83
N ALA A 26 5.45 6.50 2.53
CA ALA A 26 6.10 5.29 2.07
C ALA A 26 5.10 4.14 1.93
N ILE A 27 4.09 4.09 2.80
CA ILE A 27 3.07 3.05 2.83
C ILE A 27 2.05 3.29 1.72
N VAL A 28 1.63 4.54 1.52
CA VAL A 28 0.78 4.92 0.38
C VAL A 28 1.47 4.55 -0.94
N SER A 29 2.76 4.87 -1.08
CA SER A 29 3.54 4.58 -2.28
C SER A 29 3.67 3.09 -2.58
N ARG A 30 3.66 2.23 -1.55
CA ARG A 30 3.67 0.76 -1.70
C ARG A 30 2.30 0.21 -2.08
N LEU A 31 1.23 0.74 -1.51
CA LEU A 31 -0.14 0.28 -1.78
C LEU A 31 -0.65 0.74 -3.14
N VAL A 32 -0.30 1.97 -3.55
CA VAL A 32 -0.73 2.58 -4.80
C VAL A 32 0.45 3.24 -5.50
N PRO A 33 1.34 2.45 -6.15
CA PRO A 33 2.49 3.00 -6.86
C PRO A 33 2.07 3.96 -7.98
N GLY A 34 2.78 5.07 -8.12
CA GLY A 34 2.53 6.07 -9.17
C GLY A 34 1.39 7.04 -8.88
N TYR A 35 0.74 6.95 -7.71
CA TYR A 35 -0.21 7.98 -7.28
C TYR A 35 0.56 9.23 -6.82
N PRO A 36 0.26 10.44 -7.33
CA PRO A 36 0.91 11.67 -6.92
C PRO A 36 0.45 12.02 -5.50
N TRP A 37 1.21 11.54 -4.53
CA TRP A 37 0.95 11.75 -3.11
C TRP A 37 0.97 13.26 -2.79
N ARG A 38 -0.13 13.76 -2.22
CA ARG A 38 -0.31 15.21 -1.96
C ARG A 38 0.29 15.65 -0.62
N MET A 39 -0.06 15.00 0.50
CA MET A 39 0.39 15.35 1.86
C MET A 39 0.36 14.15 2.83
N SER A 40 1.21 14.16 3.85
CA SER A 40 1.24 13.16 4.93
C SER A 40 -0.01 13.18 5.78
N GLY A 41 -0.53 11.99 6.10
CA GLY A 41 -1.63 11.81 7.04
C GLY A 41 -3.02 12.14 6.49
N THR A 42 -3.14 12.45 5.19
CA THR A 42 -4.43 12.61 4.50
C THR A 42 -5.03 11.26 4.11
N SER A 43 -4.19 10.32 3.65
CA SER A 43 -4.66 8.99 3.29
C SER A 43 -4.98 8.17 4.55
N VAL A 44 -6.16 7.55 4.55
CA VAL A 44 -6.70 6.80 5.69
C VAL A 44 -6.89 5.34 5.31
N LEU A 45 -6.31 4.43 6.09
CA LEU A 45 -6.50 2.99 5.94
C LEU A 45 -7.42 2.46 7.04
N ARG A 46 -8.44 1.69 6.66
CA ARG A 46 -9.32 0.95 7.57
C ARG A 46 -9.11 -0.54 7.40
N LEU A 47 -8.81 -1.21 8.50
CA LEU A 47 -8.55 -2.65 8.51
C LEU A 47 -8.99 -3.30 9.81
N SER A 48 -9.06 -4.63 9.82
CA SER A 48 -9.38 -5.37 11.04
C SER A 48 -8.23 -5.31 12.05
N GLN A 49 -8.56 -5.06 13.31
CA GLN A 49 -7.61 -5.09 14.44
C GLN A 49 -6.82 -6.40 14.53
N ARG A 50 -7.35 -7.49 13.98
CA ARG A 50 -6.66 -8.80 13.94
C ARG A 50 -5.35 -8.77 13.15
N LEU A 51 -5.21 -7.83 12.21
CA LEU A 51 -4.01 -7.65 11.39
C LEU A 51 -2.92 -6.83 12.10
N CYS A 52 -3.26 -6.12 13.18
CA CYS A 52 -2.32 -5.32 13.96
C CYS A 52 -1.37 -6.19 14.77
N SER A 53 -0.16 -5.68 15.04
CA SER A 53 0.85 -6.35 15.86
C SER A 53 0.29 -6.72 17.24
N LYS A 54 0.66 -7.90 17.73
CA LYS A 54 0.45 -8.33 19.13
C LYS A 54 1.57 -7.85 20.06
N ARG A 55 2.69 -7.37 19.50
CA ARG A 55 3.88 -6.94 20.25
C ARG A 55 3.82 -5.46 20.61
N PHE A 56 3.27 -4.65 19.71
CA PHE A 56 3.12 -3.22 19.92
C PHE A 56 1.68 -2.89 20.32
N PRO A 57 1.46 -2.08 21.36
CA PRO A 57 0.12 -1.70 21.78
C PRO A 57 -0.56 -0.86 20.69
N LEU A 58 -1.82 -1.17 20.42
CA LEU A 58 -2.66 -0.42 19.50
C LEU A 58 -3.43 0.66 20.26
N GLU A 59 -3.02 1.92 20.11
CA GLU A 59 -3.58 3.05 20.84
C GLU A 59 -3.78 4.27 19.91
N PRO A 60 -4.91 4.99 19.98
CA PRO A 60 -5.11 6.22 19.24
C PRO A 60 -3.99 7.25 19.50
N GLY A 61 -3.54 7.91 18.44
CA GLY A 61 -2.45 8.88 18.49
C GLY A 61 -1.04 8.29 18.41
N ARG A 62 -0.88 6.95 18.52
CA ARG A 62 0.42 6.27 18.43
C ARG A 62 0.64 5.60 17.08
N GLU A 63 1.89 5.21 16.85
CA GLU A 63 2.28 4.46 15.68
C GLU A 63 1.65 3.07 15.67
N THR A 64 1.15 2.65 14.52
CA THR A 64 0.49 1.36 14.32
C THR A 64 1.42 0.43 13.57
N PHE A 65 1.50 -0.81 14.05
CA PHE A 65 2.30 -1.86 13.45
C PHE A 65 1.38 -3.00 12.99
N LEU A 66 1.68 -3.60 11.84
CA LEU A 66 0.95 -4.75 11.28
C LEU A 66 1.80 -6.02 11.34
N GLN A 67 1.16 -7.16 11.59
CA GLN A 67 1.82 -8.48 11.59
C GLN A 67 2.14 -8.90 10.16
N ARG A 68 3.41 -9.15 9.86
CA ARG A 68 3.84 -9.59 8.53
C ARG A 68 3.16 -10.88 8.10
N GLU A 69 2.99 -11.84 9.01
CA GLU A 69 2.37 -13.15 8.73
C GLU A 69 0.93 -13.00 8.23
N GLU A 70 0.19 -12.07 8.82
CA GLU A 70 -1.17 -11.78 8.43
C GLU A 70 -1.24 -11.06 7.08
N LEU A 71 -0.27 -10.19 6.79
CA LEU A 71 -0.17 -9.51 5.49
C LEU A 71 0.20 -10.48 4.35
N MET A 72 1.02 -11.50 4.62
CA MET A 72 1.36 -12.56 3.64
C MET A 72 0.12 -13.35 3.18
N ARG A 73 -0.94 -13.41 4.00
CA ARG A 73 -2.24 -14.02 3.63
C ARG A 73 -3.05 -13.16 2.65
N ASN A 74 -2.51 -12.00 2.26
CA ASN A 74 -3.11 -11.05 1.33
C ASN A 74 -4.52 -10.55 1.71
N PRO A 75 -4.70 -10.04 2.95
CA PRO A 75 -5.99 -9.55 3.41
C PRO A 75 -6.40 -8.30 2.63
N SER A 76 -7.71 -8.07 2.57
CA SER A 76 -8.30 -6.84 2.02
C SER A 76 -8.48 -5.79 3.11
N ALA A 77 -8.27 -4.53 2.77
CA ALA A 77 -8.53 -3.37 3.59
C ALA A 77 -9.20 -2.27 2.77
N SER A 78 -9.69 -1.23 3.43
CA SER A 78 -10.34 -0.08 2.79
C SER A 78 -9.43 1.14 2.89
N LEU A 79 -9.02 1.69 1.76
CA LEU A 79 -8.13 2.84 1.66
C LEU A 79 -8.90 4.05 1.14
N ASP A 80 -8.87 5.14 1.88
CA ASP A 80 -9.22 6.46 1.40
C ASP A 80 -7.90 7.19 1.08
N LEU A 81 -7.66 7.44 -0.21
CA LEU A 81 -6.42 8.06 -0.66
C LEU A 81 -6.38 9.56 -0.38
N LEU A 82 -7.54 10.22 -0.44
CA LEU A 82 -7.67 11.67 -0.44
C LEU A 82 -8.11 12.24 0.92
N GLY A 83 -8.50 11.38 1.86
CA GLY A 83 -9.06 11.79 3.14
C GLY A 83 -10.47 12.39 3.00
N ASP A 84 -11.17 12.09 1.91
CA ASP A 84 -12.48 12.66 1.56
C ASP A 84 -13.65 11.73 1.92
N GLY A 85 -13.36 10.56 2.52
CA GLY A 85 -14.32 9.53 2.88
C GLY A 85 -14.60 8.51 1.77
N ASN A 86 -13.97 8.62 0.60
CA ASN A 86 -14.12 7.66 -0.49
C ASN A 86 -13.16 6.47 -0.32
N PHE A 87 -13.68 5.34 0.14
CA PHE A 87 -12.88 4.14 0.39
C PHE A 87 -12.86 3.20 -0.81
N VAL A 88 -11.66 2.84 -1.26
CA VAL A 88 -11.41 1.79 -2.25
C VAL A 88 -10.82 0.53 -1.60
N PRO A 89 -11.21 -0.67 -2.03
CA PRO A 89 -10.62 -1.90 -1.51
C PRO A 89 -9.18 -2.06 -2.02
N VAL A 90 -8.26 -2.36 -1.11
CA VAL A 90 -6.84 -2.62 -1.42
C VAL A 90 -6.36 -3.93 -0.80
N ARG A 91 -5.34 -4.51 -1.42
CA ARG A 91 -4.68 -5.75 -0.96
C ARG A 91 -3.39 -5.42 -0.23
N LEU A 92 -3.20 -5.98 0.95
CA LEU A 92 -2.09 -5.59 1.82
C LEU A 92 -0.79 -6.42 1.65
N ARG A 93 -0.76 -7.42 0.76
CA ARG A 93 0.46 -8.21 0.50
C ARG A 93 1.63 -7.37 0.00
N ALA A 94 1.36 -6.24 -0.68
CA ALA A 94 2.41 -5.30 -1.10
C ALA A 94 3.21 -4.69 0.08
N LEU A 95 2.69 -4.79 1.32
CA LEU A 95 3.40 -4.34 2.51
C LEU A 95 4.31 -5.42 3.12
N SER A 96 4.02 -6.71 2.91
CA SER A 96 4.73 -7.81 3.55
C SER A 96 6.11 -8.07 2.95
N ASP A 97 6.27 -7.84 1.65
CA ASP A 97 7.55 -8.00 0.98
C ASP A 97 8.38 -6.75 1.23
N GLY A 98 9.38 -6.88 2.10
CA GLY A 98 10.46 -5.90 2.27
C GLY A 98 11.35 -5.77 1.02
N GLU A 99 10.81 -6.06 -0.16
CA GLU A 99 11.45 -5.88 -1.45
C GLU A 99 10.97 -4.58 -2.09
N GLU A 100 11.90 -3.97 -2.82
CA GLU A 100 11.71 -2.82 -3.67
C GLU A 100 10.46 -3.01 -4.57
N PRO A 101 9.58 -2.00 -4.71
CA PRO A 101 8.37 -2.13 -5.51
C PRO A 101 8.71 -2.60 -6.93
N GLN A 102 8.23 -3.80 -7.30
CA GLN A 102 8.30 -4.23 -8.69
C GLN A 102 7.29 -3.40 -9.50
N ILE A 103 7.81 -2.38 -10.18
CA ILE A 103 7.09 -1.64 -11.21
C ILE A 103 6.72 -2.64 -12.29
N VAL A 104 5.43 -3.03 -12.35
CA VAL A 104 4.90 -3.69 -13.53
C VAL A 104 4.88 -2.63 -14.63
N LYS A 105 5.95 -2.59 -15.45
CA LYS A 105 6.04 -1.67 -16.59
C LYS A 105 4.79 -1.90 -17.46
N PRO A 106 4.03 -0.86 -17.83
CA PRO A 106 2.95 -1.04 -18.78
C PRO A 106 3.55 -1.60 -20.07
N ALA A 107 2.97 -2.71 -20.56
CA ALA A 107 3.42 -3.36 -21.78
C ALA A 107 3.45 -2.32 -22.91
N THR A 108 4.66 -1.94 -23.33
CA THR A 108 4.84 -1.07 -24.48
C THR A 108 4.39 -1.86 -25.70
N LYS A 109 3.21 -1.56 -26.22
CA LYS A 109 2.83 -1.97 -27.57
C LYS A 109 3.83 -1.32 -28.53
N THR A 110 4.79 -2.09 -29.01
CA THR A 110 5.71 -1.68 -30.08
C THR A 110 4.88 -1.45 -31.35
N PRO A 111 4.88 -0.26 -31.96
CA PRO A 111 4.47 -0.14 -33.34
C PRO A 111 5.59 -0.74 -34.21
N ARG A 112 5.26 -1.80 -34.97
CA ARG A 112 6.14 -2.34 -36.02
C ARG A 112 6.42 -1.23 -37.04
N SER A 113 7.64 -0.71 -37.03
CA SER A 113 8.17 0.10 -38.12
C SER A 113 8.57 -0.84 -39.26
N ASN A 114 7.89 -0.76 -40.40
CA ASN A 114 8.37 -1.36 -41.65
C ASN A 114 8.57 -0.23 -42.66
N LEU A 115 9.82 0.26 -42.73
CA LEU A 115 10.30 1.10 -43.81
C LEU A 115 11.10 0.20 -44.78
N PRO A 116 10.67 -0.04 -46.03
CA PRO A 116 11.53 -0.70 -47.00
C PRO A 116 12.54 0.29 -47.60
N GLN A 117 13.78 0.14 -47.14
CA GLN A 117 15.04 0.05 -47.89
C GLN A 117 15.15 0.80 -49.23
N SER A 118 16.13 1.72 -49.30
CA SER A 118 16.50 2.44 -50.52
C SER A 118 17.77 1.88 -51.17
N ARG A 119 17.69 1.56 -52.47
CA ARG A 119 18.61 1.88 -53.60
C ARG A 119 19.03 0.70 -54.50
N ARG A 120 18.63 0.87 -55.78
CA ARG A 120 19.37 0.70 -57.05
C ARG A 120 20.18 -0.59 -57.31
N SER A 121 19.81 -1.28 -58.39
CA SER A 121 20.62 -1.45 -59.62
C SER A 121 19.69 -1.74 -60.79
#